data_AF-A0A534U0Q0-F1
#
_entry.id   AF-A0A534U0Q0-F1
#
_cell.length_a   1.000
_cell.length_b   1.000
_cell.length_c   1.000
_cell.angle_alpha   90.00
_cell.angle_beta   90.00
_cell.angle_gamma   90.00
#
_symmetry.space_group_name_H-M   'P 1'
#
loop_
_entity.id
_entity.type
_entity.pdbx_description
1 polymer ?
#
loop_
_entity_poly.entity_id
_entity_poly.type
_entity_poly.pdbx_seq_one_letter_code
_entity_poly.pdbx_strand_id
1 'polypeptide(L)'
;DTDSVALYFGDEAARRAFLEEVEAATPLRALGQPAEVAAAVAWLCSPESDWMQGQVVYLDGGVFLHAPGHSVRWWRQTGRAG
;
A
#
# COMPACT_ATOMS: atom_id res chain seq x y z
N ASP A 1 -23.00 3.18 -2.54
CA ASP A 1 -22.16 1.99 -2.58
C ASP A 1 -21.72 1.82 -4.02
N THR A 2 -20.53 2.31 -4.35
CA THR A 2 -20.04 2.25 -5.73
C THR A 2 -19.24 0.97 -5.80
N ASP A 3 -19.71 0.01 -6.60
CA ASP A 3 -18.98 -1.24 -6.84
C ASP A 3 -17.76 -0.95 -7.73
N SER A 4 -16.75 -0.30 -7.15
CA SER A 4 -15.46 -0.02 -7.79
C SER A 4 -14.77 -1.33 -8.17
N VAL A 5 -15.06 -2.42 -7.45
CA VAL A 5 -14.53 -3.75 -7.72
C VAL A 5 -15.03 -4.28 -9.07
N ALA A 6 -16.34 -4.18 -9.35
CA ALA A 6 -16.86 -4.51 -10.68
C ALA A 6 -16.27 -3.61 -11.78
N LEU A 7 -16.01 -2.34 -11.46
CA LEU A 7 -15.45 -1.36 -12.38
C LEU A 7 -13.98 -1.63 -12.76
N TYR A 8 -13.18 -2.19 -11.83
CA TYR A 8 -11.76 -2.50 -12.06
C TYR A 8 -11.51 -3.94 -12.52
N PHE A 9 -12.28 -4.91 -12.02
CA PHE A 9 -11.96 -6.33 -12.18
C PHE A 9 -12.93 -7.07 -13.12
N GLY A 10 -14.06 -6.47 -13.49
CA GLY A 10 -15.03 -7.04 -14.43
C GLY A 10 -15.86 -8.18 -13.81
N ASP A 11 -15.23 -9.31 -13.49
CA ASP A 11 -15.86 -10.46 -12.86
C ASP A 11 -15.13 -10.97 -11.61
N GLU A 12 -15.77 -11.90 -10.91
CA GLU A 12 -15.26 -12.46 -9.64
C GLU A 12 -13.97 -13.27 -9.82
N ALA A 13 -13.78 -13.91 -10.98
CA ALA A 13 -12.61 -14.72 -11.26
C ALA A 13 -11.37 -13.84 -11.50
N ALA A 14 -11.53 -12.79 -12.30
CA ALA A 14 -10.51 -11.78 -12.51
C ALA A 14 -10.17 -11.03 -11.22
N ARG A 15 -11.16 -10.72 -10.38
CA ARG A 15 -10.94 -10.19 -9.04
C ARG A 15 -10.08 -11.12 -8.19
N ARG A 16 -10.42 -12.42 -8.18
CA ARG A 16 -9.70 -13.41 -7.38
C ARG A 16 -8.23 -13.53 -7.82
N ALA A 17 -7.99 -13.65 -9.13
CA ALA A 17 -6.65 -13.74 -9.68
C ALA A 17 -5.80 -12.50 -9.35
N PHE A 18 -6.39 -11.30 -9.43
CA PHE A 18 -5.71 -10.08 -9.04
C PHE A 18 -5.34 -10.07 -7.55
N LEU A 19 -6.27 -10.45 -6.67
CA LEU A 19 -6.01 -10.48 -5.24
C LEU A 19 -4.90 -11.49 -4.87
N GLU A 20 -4.89 -12.65 -5.53
CA GLU A 20 -3.81 -13.64 -5.38
C GLU A 20 -2.45 -13.10 -5.83
N GLU A 21 -2.40 -12.36 -6.95
CA GLU A 21 -1.18 -11.70 -7.42
C GLU A 21 -0.69 -10.64 -6.42
N VAL A 22 -1.60 -9.80 -5.92
CA VAL A 22 -1.27 -8.76 -4.93
C VAL A 22 -0.76 -9.37 -3.63
N GLU A 23 -1.43 -10.41 -3.12
CA GLU A 23 -0.99 -11.14 -1.93
C GLU A 23 0.39 -11.77 -2.14
N ALA A 24 0.64 -12.31 -3.34
CA ALA A 24 1.93 -12.87 -3.71
C ALA A 24 3.06 -11.82 -3.84
N ALA A 25 2.73 -10.59 -4.21
CA ALA A 25 3.68 -9.48 -4.29
C ALA A 25 3.90 -8.78 -2.94
N THR A 26 2.96 -8.90 -2.01
CA THR A 26 3.00 -8.24 -0.69
C THR A 26 3.93 -8.98 0.26
N PRO A 27 4.96 -8.34 0.84
CA PRO A 27 5.86 -8.99 1.79
C PRO A 27 5.16 -9.62 3.00
N LEU A 28 4.11 -8.97 3.51
CA LEU A 28 3.30 -9.49 4.61
C LEU A 28 2.44 -10.71 4.23
N ARG A 29 2.31 -11.02 2.92
CA ARG A 29 1.49 -12.13 2.39
C ARG A 29 0.05 -12.10 2.92
N ALA A 30 -0.50 -10.90 3.01
CA ALA A 30 -1.85 -10.67 3.50
C ALA A 30 -2.45 -9.44 2.82
N LEU A 31 -3.75 -9.49 2.57
CA LEU A 31 -4.53 -8.34 2.10
C LEU A 31 -4.95 -7.49 3.31
N GLY A 32 -4.66 -6.18 3.25
CA GLY A 32 -5.10 -5.24 4.28
C GLY A 32 -6.63 -5.23 4.42
N GLN A 33 -7.13 -5.16 5.65
CA GLN A 33 -8.54 -4.98 5.92
C GLN A 33 -8.81 -3.52 6.34
N PRO A 34 -10.08 -3.09 6.34
CA PRO A 34 -10.44 -1.76 6.83
C PRO A 34 -10.02 -1.53 8.29
N ALA A 35 -9.92 -2.59 9.09
CA ALA A 35 -9.55 -2.52 10.50
C ALA A 35 -8.10 -2.04 10.71
N GLU A 36 -7.15 -2.46 9.88
CA GLU A 36 -5.75 -2.02 9.99
C GLU A 36 -5.62 -0.53 9.67
N VAL A 37 -6.37 -0.04 8.67
CA VAL A 37 -6.42 1.40 8.35
C VAL A 37 -7.05 2.18 9.50
N ALA A 38 -8.17 1.70 10.04
CA ALA A 38 -8.84 2.34 11.17
C ALA A 38 -7.94 2.42 12.42
N ALA A 39 -7.18 1.36 12.72
CA ALA A 39 -6.25 1.34 13.84
C ALA A 39 -5.11 2.36 13.66
N ALA A 40 -4.55 2.47 12.45
CA ALA A 40 -3.51 3.46 12.16
C ALA A 40 -4.04 4.90 12.23
N VAL A 41 -5.27 5.14 11.74
CA VAL A 41 -5.93 6.44 11.90
C VAL A 41 -6.18 6.76 13.38
N ALA A 42 -6.65 5.79 14.16
CA ALA A 42 -6.85 5.97 15.59
C ALA A 42 -5.53 6.36 16.30
N TRP A 43 -4.41 5.74 15.93
CA TRP A 43 -3.09 6.12 16.42
C TRP A 43 -2.68 7.54 15.97
N LEU A 44 -2.91 7.92 14.72
CA LEU A 44 -2.63 9.28 14.21
C LEU A 44 -3.50 10.37 14.87
N CYS A 45 -4.63 10.00 15.47
CA CYS A 45 -5.49 10.92 16.22
C CYS A 45 -5.22 10.88 17.74
N SER A 46 -4.25 10.07 18.18
CA SER A 46 -3.91 9.88 19.58
C SER A 46 -2.72 10.76 20.00
N PRO A 47 -2.59 11.10 21.30
CA PRO A 47 -1.47 11.88 21.83
C PRO A 47 -0.09 11.30 21.51
N GLU A 48 0.00 9.99 21.27
CA GLU A 48 1.20 9.26 20.91
C GLU A 48 1.81 9.74 19.57
N SER A 49 1.04 10.46 18.76
CA SER A 49 1.45 11.00 17.46
C SER A 49 1.57 12.53 17.43
N ASP A 50 1.48 13.23 18.56
CA ASP A 50 1.37 14.70 18.63
C ASP A 50 2.51 15.50 17.97
N TRP A 51 3.66 14.87 17.73
CA TRP A 51 4.80 15.50 17.04
C TRP A 51 4.92 15.13 15.55
N MET A 52 4.08 14.23 15.04
CA MET A 52 4.13 13.75 13.67
C MET A 52 3.35 14.69 12.75
N GLN A 53 4.07 15.47 11.94
CA GLN A 53 3.46 16.44 11.03
C GLN A 53 3.93 16.24 9.59
N GLY A 54 3.02 16.42 8.63
CA GLY A 54 3.32 16.46 7.19
C GLY A 54 3.84 15.15 6.58
N GLN A 55 3.65 14.02 7.25
CA GLN A 55 4.15 12.73 6.78
C GLN A 55 3.14 12.02 5.87
N VAL A 56 3.66 11.30 4.87
CA VAL A 56 2.89 10.30 4.11
C VAL A 56 3.27 8.93 4.65
N VAL A 57 2.31 8.24 5.26
CA VAL A 57 2.51 6.91 5.86
C VAL A 57 1.88 5.86 4.96
N TYR A 58 2.69 4.91 4.47
CA TYR A 58 2.21 3.78 3.69
C TYR A 58 1.77 2.64 4.62
N LEU A 59 0.53 2.17 4.42
CA LEU A 59 -0.09 1.06 5.14
C LEU A 59 -0.48 -0.03 4.14
N ASP A 60 0.53 -0.66 3.53
CA ASP A 60 0.37 -1.42 2.29
C ASP A 60 0.92 -2.86 2.38
N GLY A 61 1.21 -3.34 3.60
CA GLY A 61 1.85 -4.64 3.82
C GLY A 61 3.26 -4.77 3.23
N GLY A 62 3.87 -3.65 2.81
CA GLY A 62 5.21 -3.56 2.24
C GLY A 62 5.28 -3.69 0.72
N VAL A 63 4.14 -3.66 0.00
CA VAL A 63 4.16 -3.83 -1.47
C VAL A 63 5.02 -2.77 -2.17
N PHE A 64 5.04 -1.53 -1.68
CA PHE A 64 5.87 -0.46 -2.25
C PHE A 64 7.36 -0.57 -1.93
N LEU A 65 7.79 -1.44 -1.01
CA LEU A 65 9.22 -1.69 -0.78
C LEU A 65 9.93 -2.25 -2.02
N HIS A 66 9.16 -2.88 -2.91
CA HIS A 66 9.65 -3.50 -4.13
C HIS A 66 9.31 -2.67 -5.39
N ALA A 67 8.57 -1.57 -5.24
CA ALA A 67 8.09 -0.78 -6.37
C ALA A 67 9.22 0.06 -7.02
N PRO A 68 9.28 0.11 -8.37
CA PRO A 68 10.17 1.02 -9.09
C PRO A 68 9.92 2.47 -8.66
N GLY A 69 10.97 3.18 -8.22
CA GLY A 69 10.88 4.58 -7.76
C GLY A 69 11.05 4.79 -6.25
N HIS A 70 10.71 3.80 -5.41
CA HIS A 70 10.89 3.86 -3.95
C HIS A 70 12.11 3.11 -3.43
N SER A 71 12.84 2.41 -4.30
CA SER A 71 14.10 1.74 -3.94
C SER A 71 15.32 2.62 -4.20
N VAL A 72 16.27 2.63 -3.26
CA VAL A 72 17.61 3.26 -3.42
C VAL A 72 18.33 2.75 -4.69
N ARG A 73 18.00 1.53 -5.13
CA ARG A 73 18.53 0.92 -6.35
C ARG A 73 18.11 1.70 -7.61
N TRP A 74 16.86 2.18 -7.67
CA TRP A 74 16.36 2.99 -8.79
C TRP A 74 17.06 4.36 -8.86
N TRP A 75 17.29 5.01 -7.71
CA TRP A 75 18.02 6.28 -7.62
C TRP A 75 19.48 6.19 -8.12
N ARG A 76 20.13 5.02 -7.98
CA ARG A 76 21.48 4.79 -8.53
C ARG A 76 21.49 4.50 -10.04
N GLN A 77 20.37 4.06 -10.61
CA GLN A 77 20.29 3.62 -12.01
C GLN A 77 19.87 4.73 -12.98
N THR A 78 19.14 5.76 -12.53
CA THR A 78 18.61 6.82 -13.40
C THR A 78 19.56 8.01 -13.64
N GLY A 79 20.80 7.94 -13.16
CA GLY A 79 21.86 8.89 -13.56
C GLY A 79 21.60 10.35 -13.21
N ARG A 80 20.69 10.67 -12.28
CA ARG A 80 20.55 12.03 -11.74
C ARG A 80 21.67 12.31 -10.75
N ALA A 81 22.87 12.51 -11.30
CA ALA A 81 23.98 13.14 -10.62
C ALA A 81 23.93 14.65 -10.87
N GLY A 82 24.04 15.44 -9.79
CA GLY A 82 24.45 16.85 -9.83
C GLY A 82 23.44 17.83 -10.39
#